data_AF-A0A6M3IKI9-F1
#
_entry.id   AF-A0A6M3IKI9-F1
#
_cell.length_a   1.000
_cell.length_b   1.000
_cell.length_c   1.000
_cell.angle_alpha   90.00
_cell.angle_beta   90.00
_cell.angle_gamma   90.00
#
_symmetry.space_group_name_H-M   'P 1'
#
loop_
_entity.id
_entity.type
_entity.pdbx_description
1 polymer ?
#
loop_
_entity_poly.entity_id
_entity_poly.type
_entity_poly.pdbx_seq_one_letter_code
_entity_poly.pdbx_strand_id
1 'polypeptide(L)'
;MRICGLTIENFLAHRSLALDIEKKVAVFVGRNGGGKSSILDGIRAALTGTARGLARKDAGLLGAWGSKSWAVDLVLEHADAEGTVRRTPTKLYAVDGVGVKHELSQGKANEVLLGGEPGLVDATFDVWKALGMTPDERRALVCRVAGVRADAEELQKLGFSGEPLAAALAGDWRKAERLCAEEKRAARRAIDEIPVVQVEDRLVGMPGNEMRCSEVDAEPAILEDCYRALDEERKKERELVHQMGMVQGRAEASAETIRDEITAHEEALDEYKPVEEYRVQRSQHEKAVNEEKAILSEVQLTKEERAVRDAREGLRNASAIRDRVRDWSPGCTCGACGNRHERTGAPSSEQKMAAAEAVKVGEAKLKEAEEILAQGQKFRDEHQKALQMAEARLHEVTERMKERAEHARLLEEARKKASEPAGPKPEDLQAQADAAREKAAQIQVIIDTVEAYNRAKNQRQGNDARKGQLLVSAGVMEKLEHL
;
A
#
# COMPACT_ATOMS: atom_id res chain seq x y z
N MET A 1 -17.48 13.48 8.79
CA MET A 1 -18.56 12.49 8.58
C MET A 1 -18.28 11.27 9.44
N ARG A 2 -19.31 10.70 10.05
CA ARG A 2 -19.28 9.47 10.84
C ARG A 2 -20.46 8.58 10.44
N ILE A 3 -20.25 7.27 10.42
CA ILE A 3 -21.35 6.29 10.23
C ILE A 3 -21.86 5.89 11.61
N CYS A 4 -23.14 6.14 11.87
CA CYS A 4 -23.81 5.83 13.13
C CYS A 4 -24.68 4.59 13.04
N GLY A 5 -25.11 4.19 11.84
CA GLY A 5 -25.95 3.02 11.66
C GLY A 5 -25.86 2.46 10.25
N LEU A 6 -26.13 1.17 10.13
CA LEU A 6 -26.13 0.44 8.88
C LEU A 6 -27.29 -0.56 8.88
N THR A 7 -28.21 -0.41 7.92
CA THR A 7 -29.24 -1.42 7.64
C THR A 7 -29.02 -2.00 6.26
N ILE A 8 -29.08 -3.33 6.16
CA ILE A 8 -28.90 -4.08 4.92
C ILE A 8 -30.13 -4.97 4.71
N GLU A 9 -30.67 -4.91 3.49
CA GLU A 9 -31.77 -5.75 3.03
C GLU A 9 -31.33 -6.49 1.76
N ASN A 10 -31.31 -7.82 1.81
CA ASN A 10 -31.01 -8.72 0.69
C ASN A 10 -29.71 -8.38 -0.07
N PHE A 11 -28.62 -8.04 0.61
CA PHE A 11 -27.35 -7.66 0.00
C PHE A 11 -26.27 -8.72 0.26
N LEU A 12 -25.69 -9.27 -0.81
CA LEU A 12 -24.64 -10.29 -0.77
C LEU A 12 -24.97 -11.44 0.22
N ALA A 13 -24.16 -11.59 1.28
CA ALA A 13 -24.33 -12.64 2.28
C ALA A 13 -25.47 -12.38 3.29
N HIS A 14 -26.05 -11.16 3.32
CA HIS A 14 -27.00 -10.74 4.35
C HIS A 14 -28.41 -10.57 3.77
N ARG A 15 -29.37 -11.36 4.25
CA ARG A 15 -30.79 -11.17 3.91
C ARG A 15 -31.41 -10.00 4.66
N SER A 16 -31.05 -9.84 5.92
CA SER A 16 -31.41 -8.70 6.75
C SER A 16 -30.33 -8.53 7.81
N LEU A 17 -29.86 -7.30 8.00
CA LEU A 17 -28.92 -6.94 9.05
C LEU A 17 -29.18 -5.49 9.45
N ALA A 18 -29.28 -5.22 10.74
CA ALA A 18 -29.32 -3.87 11.29
C ALA A 18 -28.21 -3.76 12.33
N LEU A 19 -27.36 -2.75 12.17
CA LEU A 19 -26.21 -2.48 13.01
C LEU A 19 -26.27 -1.04 13.48
N ASP A 20 -26.19 -0.89 14.79
CA ASP A 20 -26.00 0.40 15.44
C ASP A 20 -24.51 0.58 15.75
N ILE A 21 -23.95 1.69 15.29
CA ILE A 21 -22.52 2.04 15.33
C ILE A 21 -22.34 3.32 16.18
N GLU A 22 -22.88 3.30 17.39
CA GLU A 22 -22.76 4.41 18.35
C GLU A 22 -21.32 4.66 18.85
N LYS A 23 -20.40 3.72 18.65
CA LYS A 23 -19.01 3.83 19.14
C LYS A 23 -18.09 4.39 18.07
N LYS A 24 -17.02 5.09 18.50
CA LYS A 24 -16.02 5.67 17.59
C LYS A 24 -15.22 4.60 16.82
N VAL A 25 -15.07 3.42 17.43
CA VAL A 25 -14.38 2.27 16.84
C VAL A 25 -15.33 1.08 16.91
N ALA A 26 -15.58 0.46 15.76
CA ALA A 26 -16.35 -0.76 15.63
C ALA A 26 -15.49 -1.82 14.95
N VAL A 27 -15.52 -3.05 15.48
CA VAL A 27 -14.73 -4.18 14.97
C VAL A 27 -15.69 -5.31 14.61
N PHE A 28 -15.67 -5.72 13.34
CA PHE A 28 -16.49 -6.83 12.85
C PHE A 28 -15.66 -8.12 12.83
N VAL A 29 -15.94 -9.02 13.78
CA VAL A 29 -15.28 -10.34 13.91
C VAL A 29 -16.22 -11.48 13.56
N GLY A 30 -15.67 -12.60 13.11
CA GLY A 30 -16.45 -13.78 12.72
C GLY A 30 -15.68 -14.73 11.81
N ARG A 31 -16.27 -15.90 11.51
CA ARG A 31 -15.65 -16.92 10.65
C ARG A 31 -15.47 -16.43 9.20
N ASN A 32 -14.55 -17.05 8.46
CA ASN A 32 -14.41 -16.80 7.03
C ASN A 32 -15.71 -17.18 6.30
N GLY A 33 -16.10 -16.38 5.31
CA GLY A 33 -17.40 -16.52 4.65
C GLY A 33 -18.60 -15.99 5.44
N GLY A 34 -18.44 -15.56 6.70
CA GLY A 34 -19.55 -15.04 7.54
C GLY A 34 -20.08 -13.64 7.17
N GLY A 35 -19.81 -13.15 5.95
CA GLY A 35 -20.37 -11.88 5.47
C GLY A 35 -19.69 -10.60 6.00
N LYS A 36 -18.53 -10.69 6.67
CA LYS A 36 -17.77 -9.50 7.13
C LYS A 36 -17.41 -8.56 5.98
N SER A 37 -16.86 -9.14 4.91
CA SER A 37 -16.57 -8.42 3.67
C SER A 37 -17.83 -7.80 3.06
N SER A 38 -18.98 -8.48 3.14
CA SER A 38 -20.25 -7.96 2.62
C SER A 38 -20.77 -6.74 3.39
N ILE A 39 -20.48 -6.62 4.69
CA ILE A 39 -20.78 -5.40 5.46
C ILE A 39 -19.98 -4.23 4.89
N LEU A 40 -18.68 -4.42 4.70
CA LEU A 40 -17.79 -3.41 4.13
C LEU A 40 -18.22 -3.00 2.72
N ASP A 41 -18.55 -3.98 1.88
CA ASP A 41 -19.06 -3.75 0.52
C ASP A 41 -20.43 -3.08 0.52
N GLY A 42 -21.27 -3.32 1.54
CA GLY A 42 -22.55 -2.63 1.72
C GLY A 42 -22.35 -1.14 2.00
N ILE A 43 -21.44 -0.80 2.92
CA ILE A 43 -21.08 0.59 3.20
C ILE A 43 -20.54 1.27 1.93
N ARG A 44 -19.62 0.59 1.22
CA ARG A 44 -19.08 1.11 -0.05
C ARG A 44 -20.19 1.33 -1.07
N ALA A 45 -21.07 0.35 -1.28
CA ALA A 45 -22.16 0.44 -2.24
C ALA A 45 -23.16 1.55 -1.90
N ALA A 46 -23.45 1.77 -0.62
CA ALA A 46 -24.29 2.89 -0.21
C ALA A 46 -23.67 4.23 -0.64
N LEU A 47 -22.39 4.44 -0.36
CA LEU A 47 -21.67 5.68 -0.68
C LEU A 47 -21.44 5.85 -2.19
N THR A 48 -20.87 4.86 -2.88
CA THR A 48 -20.37 4.98 -4.26
C THR A 48 -21.28 4.35 -5.32
N GLY A 49 -22.14 3.41 -4.91
CA GLY A 49 -22.92 2.58 -5.83
C GLY A 49 -22.12 1.43 -6.43
N THR A 50 -20.94 1.12 -5.87
CA THR A 50 -20.05 0.05 -6.31
C THR A 50 -19.61 -0.81 -5.13
N ALA A 51 -19.21 -2.05 -5.41
CA ALA A 51 -18.56 -2.94 -4.45
C ALA A 51 -17.19 -3.37 -4.99
N ARG A 52 -16.38 -4.06 -4.18
CA ARG A 52 -15.09 -4.57 -4.65
C ARG A 52 -15.27 -5.52 -5.85
N GLY A 53 -14.52 -5.27 -6.92
CA GLY A 53 -14.53 -6.08 -8.13
C GLY A 53 -15.78 -5.96 -9.00
N LEU A 54 -16.74 -5.09 -8.67
CA LEU A 54 -17.98 -4.93 -9.42
C LEU A 54 -18.16 -3.48 -9.87
N ALA A 55 -18.36 -3.31 -11.18
CA ALA A 55 -18.70 -2.02 -11.76
C ALA A 55 -20.15 -1.65 -11.44
N ARG A 56 -20.48 -0.37 -11.56
CA ARG A 56 -21.84 0.12 -11.26
C ARG A 56 -22.93 -0.52 -12.13
N LYS A 57 -22.61 -0.88 -13.37
CA LYS A 57 -23.53 -1.60 -14.27
C LYS A 57 -23.92 -2.98 -13.74
N ASP A 58 -23.08 -3.56 -12.90
CA ASP A 58 -23.25 -4.89 -12.31
C ASP A 58 -23.87 -4.81 -10.90
N ALA A 59 -24.41 -3.65 -10.51
CA ALA A 59 -25.02 -3.45 -9.19
C ALA A 59 -26.16 -4.44 -8.90
N GLY A 60 -26.84 -4.97 -9.93
CA GLY A 60 -27.84 -6.03 -9.78
C GLY A 60 -27.29 -7.33 -9.17
N LEU A 61 -26.00 -7.63 -9.36
CA LEU A 61 -25.34 -8.82 -8.82
C LEU A 61 -25.05 -8.74 -7.33
N LEU A 62 -25.19 -7.56 -6.72
CA LEU A 62 -25.00 -7.36 -5.28
C LEU A 62 -26.18 -7.90 -4.45
N GLY A 63 -27.27 -8.32 -5.10
CA GLY A 63 -28.39 -8.95 -4.43
C GLY A 63 -28.02 -10.30 -3.81
N ALA A 64 -28.57 -10.57 -2.64
CA ALA A 64 -28.50 -11.89 -2.02
C ALA A 64 -29.16 -12.92 -2.95
N TRP A 65 -28.68 -14.16 -2.93
CA TRP A 65 -29.13 -15.18 -3.86
C TRP A 65 -30.66 -15.40 -3.77
N GLY A 66 -31.33 -15.31 -4.92
CA GLY A 66 -32.79 -15.43 -5.06
C GLY A 66 -33.57 -14.15 -4.75
N SER A 67 -32.91 -13.05 -4.38
CA SER A 67 -33.56 -11.75 -4.21
C SER A 67 -33.72 -11.03 -5.55
N LYS A 68 -34.82 -10.28 -5.71
CA LYS A 68 -35.07 -9.44 -6.89
C LYS A 68 -34.45 -8.04 -6.78
N SER A 69 -34.15 -7.62 -5.55
CA SER A 69 -33.65 -6.28 -5.21
C SER A 69 -32.94 -6.31 -3.87
N TRP A 70 -32.07 -5.33 -3.66
CA TRP A 70 -31.39 -5.09 -2.40
C TRP A 70 -31.50 -3.63 -1.99
N ALA A 71 -31.29 -3.36 -0.70
CA ALA A 71 -31.13 -2.00 -0.21
C ALA A 71 -30.07 -1.95 0.89
N VAL A 72 -29.34 -0.83 0.94
CA VAL A 72 -28.43 -0.51 2.03
C VAL A 72 -28.69 0.90 2.49
N ASP A 73 -28.98 1.06 3.77
CA ASP A 73 -29.24 2.33 4.42
C ASP A 73 -28.07 2.64 5.37
N LEU A 74 -27.45 3.80 5.20
CA LEU A 74 -26.44 4.33 6.10
C LEU A 74 -27.01 5.52 6.85
N VAL A 75 -26.91 5.48 8.17
CA VAL A 75 -27.14 6.64 9.02
C VAL A 75 -25.80 7.34 9.19
N LEU A 76 -25.74 8.59 8.75
CA LEU A 76 -24.53 9.40 8.71
C LEU A 76 -24.70 10.62 9.60
N GLU A 77 -23.69 10.90 10.41
CA GLU A 77 -23.56 12.12 11.20
C GLU A 77 -22.48 12.99 10.54
N HIS A 78 -22.82 14.24 10.22
CA HIS A 78 -21.87 15.22 9.70
C HIS A 78 -22.05 16.56 10.39
N ALA A 79 -20.97 17.00 11.07
CA ALA A 79 -20.99 18.18 11.93
C ALA A 79 -22.06 18.01 13.01
N ASP A 80 -23.20 18.68 12.87
CA ASP A 80 -24.32 18.64 13.83
C ASP A 80 -25.61 18.10 13.20
N ALA A 81 -25.54 17.54 11.99
CA ALA A 81 -26.69 16.99 11.28
C ALA A 81 -26.58 15.47 11.14
N GLU A 82 -27.69 14.79 11.42
CA GLU A 82 -27.88 13.37 11.13
C GLU A 82 -28.73 13.24 9.86
N GLY A 83 -28.30 12.36 8.96
CA GLY A 83 -29.02 12.08 7.72
C GLY A 83 -28.91 10.61 7.35
N THR A 84 -29.96 10.07 6.74
CA THR A 84 -29.95 8.70 6.26
C THR A 84 -29.79 8.67 4.74
N VAL A 85 -28.93 7.79 4.25
CA VAL A 85 -28.67 7.58 2.83
C VAL A 85 -29.05 6.16 2.47
N ARG A 86 -30.06 6.02 1.60
CA ARG A 86 -30.56 4.73 1.13
C ARG A 86 -30.11 4.48 -0.31
N ARG A 87 -29.40 3.40 -0.53
CA ARG A 87 -29.03 2.92 -1.86
C ARG A 87 -29.84 1.69 -2.24
N THR A 88 -30.32 1.67 -3.47
CA THR A 88 -30.85 0.49 -4.16
C THR A 88 -30.02 0.22 -5.43
N PRO A 89 -30.26 -0.86 -6.20
CA PRO A 89 -29.45 -1.17 -7.38
C PRO A 89 -29.45 -0.04 -8.43
N THR A 90 -30.55 0.72 -8.49
CA THR A 90 -30.77 1.75 -9.52
C THR A 90 -30.69 3.16 -8.99
N LYS A 91 -31.01 3.39 -7.71
CA LYS A 91 -31.25 4.73 -7.17
C LYS A 91 -30.55 4.96 -5.85
N LEU A 92 -30.34 6.24 -5.56
CA LEU A 92 -29.81 6.73 -4.30
C LEU A 92 -30.78 7.76 -3.76
N TYR A 93 -31.06 7.67 -2.47
CA TYR A 93 -31.95 8.57 -1.79
C TYR A 93 -31.27 9.15 -0.56
N ALA A 94 -31.44 10.45 -0.34
CA ALA A 94 -31.37 10.99 1.01
C ALA A 94 -32.76 10.83 1.65
N VAL A 95 -32.79 10.34 2.88
CA VAL A 95 -34.00 10.23 3.69
C VAL A 95 -33.85 11.24 4.81
N ASP A 96 -34.75 12.21 4.84
CA ASP A 96 -34.77 13.22 5.90
C ASP A 96 -35.33 12.64 7.22
N GLY A 97 -35.26 13.41 8.31
CA GLY A 97 -35.77 13.00 9.63
C GLY A 97 -37.29 12.77 9.67
N VAL A 98 -38.02 13.08 8.59
CA VAL A 98 -39.46 12.86 8.44
C VAL A 98 -39.75 11.61 7.57
N GLY A 99 -38.70 10.97 7.03
CA GLY A 99 -38.81 9.79 6.18
C GLY A 99 -39.08 10.09 4.70
N VAL A 100 -39.06 11.36 4.28
CA VAL A 100 -39.24 11.77 2.90
C VAL A 100 -37.97 11.42 2.11
N LYS A 101 -38.16 10.73 0.99
CA LYS A 101 -37.08 10.25 0.13
C LYS A 101 -36.82 11.26 -0.98
N HIS A 102 -35.65 11.86 -0.97
CA HIS A 102 -35.15 12.73 -2.03
C HIS A 102 -34.17 11.95 -2.90
N GLU A 103 -34.51 11.69 -4.16
CA GLU A 103 -33.60 11.03 -5.09
C GLU A 103 -32.39 11.93 -5.38
N LEU A 104 -31.19 11.39 -5.17
CA LEU A 104 -29.93 12.08 -5.37
C LEU A 104 -29.20 11.51 -6.58
N SER A 105 -28.65 12.39 -7.42
CA SER A 105 -27.64 11.98 -8.39
C SER A 105 -26.37 11.56 -7.65
N GLN A 106 -25.59 10.65 -8.24
CA GLN A 106 -24.32 10.22 -7.62
C GLN A 106 -23.35 11.39 -7.42
N GLY A 107 -23.30 12.31 -8.39
CA GLY A 107 -22.46 13.49 -8.29
C GLY A 107 -22.85 14.36 -7.10
N LYS A 108 -24.15 14.61 -6.91
CA LYS A 108 -24.64 15.40 -5.78
C LYS A 108 -24.44 14.68 -4.45
N ALA A 109 -24.63 13.37 -4.41
CA ALA A 109 -24.34 12.59 -3.22
C ALA A 109 -22.86 12.58 -2.86
N ASN A 110 -21.96 12.46 -3.85
CA ASN A 110 -20.53 12.59 -3.59
C ASN A 110 -20.20 13.99 -3.05
N GLU A 111 -20.76 15.05 -3.64
CA GLU A 111 -20.60 16.43 -3.16
C GLU A 111 -21.05 16.60 -1.71
N VAL A 112 -22.26 16.14 -1.39
CA VAL A 112 -22.89 16.36 -0.08
C VAL A 112 -22.34 15.43 0.99
N LEU A 113 -22.13 14.16 0.68
CA LEU A 113 -21.75 13.14 1.67
C LEU A 113 -20.24 12.95 1.78
N LEU A 114 -19.52 13.09 0.67
CA LEU A 114 -18.09 12.78 0.56
C LEU A 114 -17.23 14.01 0.27
N GLY A 115 -17.81 15.22 0.27
CA GLY A 115 -17.11 16.46 -0.04
C GLY A 115 -16.71 16.62 -1.52
N GLY A 116 -17.31 15.82 -2.43
CA GLY A 116 -17.17 15.98 -3.89
C GLY A 116 -16.27 14.99 -4.61
N GLU A 117 -15.59 14.09 -3.90
CA GLU A 117 -14.46 13.35 -4.48
C GLU A 117 -14.60 11.82 -4.32
N PRO A 118 -15.14 11.10 -5.33
CA PRO A 118 -15.33 9.65 -5.27
C PRO A 118 -14.03 8.85 -5.09
N GLY A 119 -12.86 9.39 -5.46
CA GLY A 119 -11.57 8.71 -5.32
C GLY A 119 -11.12 8.48 -3.88
N LEU A 120 -11.59 9.33 -2.94
CA LEU A 120 -11.23 9.23 -1.52
C LEU A 120 -11.83 7.97 -0.87
N VAL A 121 -13.06 7.63 -1.25
CA VAL A 121 -13.74 6.44 -0.76
C VAL A 121 -13.04 5.18 -1.24
N ASP A 122 -12.67 5.14 -2.52
CA ASP A 122 -11.93 4.02 -3.08
C ASP A 122 -10.60 3.77 -2.35
N ALA A 123 -9.85 4.83 -2.05
CA ALA A 123 -8.59 4.74 -1.30
C ALA A 123 -8.81 4.27 0.15
N THR A 124 -9.94 4.61 0.75
CA THR A 124 -10.30 4.21 2.13
C THR A 124 -10.63 2.72 2.22
N PHE A 125 -11.31 2.17 1.20
CA PHE A 125 -11.72 0.76 1.18
C PHE A 125 -10.68 -0.21 0.60
N ASP A 126 -9.64 0.32 -0.06
CA ASP A 126 -8.63 -0.49 -0.73
C ASP A 126 -7.22 0.06 -0.46
N VAL A 127 -6.58 -0.50 0.57
CA VAL A 127 -5.21 -0.14 0.98
C VAL A 127 -4.21 -0.35 -0.17
N TRP A 128 -4.39 -1.39 -0.98
CA TRP A 128 -3.48 -1.65 -2.10
C TRP A 128 -3.63 -0.60 -3.20
N LYS A 129 -4.85 -0.16 -3.47
CA LYS A 129 -5.09 0.96 -4.39
C LYS A 129 -4.42 2.23 -3.87
N ALA A 130 -4.51 2.52 -2.57
CA ALA A 130 -3.85 3.67 -1.96
C ALA A 130 -2.30 3.56 -2.01
N LEU A 131 -1.74 2.38 -1.78
CA LEU A 131 -0.29 2.14 -1.86
C LEU A 131 0.23 2.23 -3.29
N GLY A 132 -0.55 1.74 -4.26
CA GLY A 132 -0.24 1.77 -5.69
C GLY A 132 -0.44 3.14 -6.35
N MET A 133 -0.94 4.15 -5.62
CA MET A 133 -1.05 5.50 -6.14
C MET A 133 0.32 6.08 -6.49
N THR A 134 0.36 6.78 -7.62
CA THR A 134 1.50 7.64 -7.97
C THR A 134 1.71 8.74 -6.92
N PRO A 135 2.91 9.33 -6.82
CA PRO A 135 3.16 10.45 -5.92
C PRO A 135 2.14 11.60 -6.06
N ASP A 136 1.67 11.85 -7.28
CA ASP A 136 0.73 12.93 -7.58
C ASP A 136 -0.70 12.60 -7.10
N GLU A 137 -1.15 11.35 -7.30
CA GLU A 137 -2.41 10.86 -6.75
C GLU A 137 -2.42 10.85 -5.22
N ARG A 138 -1.30 10.48 -4.59
CA ARG A 138 -1.15 10.53 -3.12
C ARG A 138 -1.19 11.96 -2.61
N ARG A 139 -0.49 12.89 -3.26
CA ARG A 139 -0.56 14.32 -2.92
C ARG A 139 -1.98 14.84 -3.04
N ALA A 140 -2.66 14.56 -4.16
CA ALA A 140 -4.06 14.92 -4.35
C ALA A 140 -4.96 14.31 -3.25
N LEU A 141 -4.77 13.04 -2.89
CA LEU A 141 -5.51 12.39 -1.80
C LEU A 141 -5.27 13.11 -0.45
N VAL A 142 -4.02 13.43 -0.11
CA VAL A 142 -3.68 14.12 1.14
C VAL A 142 -4.29 15.52 1.19
N CYS A 143 -4.18 16.32 0.12
CA CYS A 143 -4.82 17.63 0.04
C CYS A 143 -6.33 17.52 0.24
N ARG A 144 -6.99 16.54 -0.39
CA ARG A 144 -8.43 16.29 -0.22
C ARG A 144 -8.79 15.90 1.21
N VAL A 145 -8.04 14.98 1.83
CA VAL A 145 -8.27 14.56 3.23
C VAL A 145 -8.09 15.73 4.19
N ALA A 146 -7.10 16.59 3.94
CA ALA A 146 -6.84 17.78 4.74
C ALA A 146 -7.89 18.89 4.53
N GLY A 147 -8.81 18.72 3.58
CA GLY A 147 -9.75 19.78 3.18
C GLY A 147 -9.05 20.98 2.52
N VAL A 148 -7.77 20.84 2.19
CA VAL A 148 -6.97 21.84 1.48
C VAL A 148 -7.40 21.75 0.02
N ARG A 149 -8.43 22.52 -0.32
CA ARG A 149 -8.61 22.93 -1.70
C ARG A 149 -7.44 23.84 -1.97
N ALA A 150 -6.44 23.33 -2.67
CA ALA A 150 -5.33 24.13 -3.16
C ALA A 150 -5.89 25.16 -4.14
N ASP A 151 -6.50 26.21 -3.61
CA ASP A 151 -6.96 27.33 -4.38
C ASP A 151 -5.73 28.11 -4.85
N ALA A 152 -5.93 28.96 -5.85
CA ALA A 152 -4.83 29.70 -6.45
C ALA A 152 -4.07 30.52 -5.41
N GLU A 153 -4.74 30.96 -4.34
CA GLU A 153 -4.19 31.82 -3.30
C GLU A 153 -3.28 31.06 -2.33
N GLU A 154 -3.68 29.87 -1.88
CA GLU A 154 -2.86 29.00 -1.04
C GLU A 154 -1.62 28.48 -1.77
N LEU A 155 -1.77 28.12 -3.05
CA LEU A 155 -0.63 27.72 -3.88
C LEU A 155 0.34 28.88 -4.13
N GLN A 156 -0.17 30.11 -4.30
CA GLN A 156 0.66 31.31 -4.35
C GLN A 156 1.43 31.54 -3.05
N LYS A 157 0.81 31.32 -1.89
CA LYS A 157 1.50 31.41 -0.58
C LYS A 157 2.61 30.37 -0.44
N LEU A 158 2.49 29.22 -1.10
CA LEU A 158 3.54 28.19 -1.17
C LEU A 158 4.62 28.48 -2.23
N GLY A 159 4.57 29.65 -2.89
CA GLY A 159 5.56 30.09 -3.85
C GLY A 159 5.31 29.63 -5.29
N PHE A 160 4.13 29.05 -5.59
CA PHE A 160 3.75 28.79 -6.97
C PHE A 160 3.23 30.07 -7.62
N SER A 161 3.87 30.53 -8.69
CA SER A 161 3.37 31.63 -9.53
C SER A 161 3.26 31.20 -10.99
N GLY A 162 2.60 32.00 -11.82
CA GLY A 162 2.62 31.84 -13.28
C GLY A 162 2.16 30.47 -13.80
N GLU A 163 2.93 29.90 -14.73
CA GLU A 163 2.66 28.58 -15.31
C GLU A 163 2.75 27.40 -14.31
N PRO A 164 3.72 27.36 -13.36
CA PRO A 164 3.71 26.33 -12.32
C PRO A 164 2.42 26.29 -11.51
N LEU A 165 1.89 27.46 -11.15
CA LEU A 165 0.61 27.58 -10.45
C LEU A 165 -0.55 27.04 -11.30
N ALA A 166 -0.61 27.41 -12.57
CA ALA A 166 -1.64 26.92 -13.48
C ALA A 166 -1.57 25.40 -13.67
N ALA A 167 -0.37 24.82 -13.73
CA ALA A 167 -0.16 23.38 -13.79
C ALA A 167 -0.61 22.68 -12.51
N ALA A 168 -0.29 23.24 -11.34
CA ALA A 168 -0.73 22.71 -10.04
C ALA A 168 -2.26 22.76 -9.88
N LEU A 169 -2.90 23.88 -10.25
CA LEU A 169 -4.37 24.01 -10.24
C LEU A 169 -5.05 23.04 -11.22
N ALA A 170 -4.39 22.70 -12.33
CA ALA A 170 -4.86 21.67 -13.25
C ALA A 170 -4.59 20.23 -12.76
N GLY A 171 -3.93 20.06 -11.62
CA GLY A 171 -3.56 18.75 -11.05
C GLY A 171 -2.33 18.10 -11.67
N ASP A 172 -1.60 18.80 -12.55
CA ASP A 172 -0.37 18.31 -13.19
C ASP A 172 0.86 18.72 -12.38
N TRP A 173 1.03 18.04 -11.24
CA TRP A 173 2.07 18.35 -10.26
C TRP A 173 3.49 18.15 -10.79
N ARG A 174 3.73 17.16 -11.66
CA ARG A 174 5.05 16.95 -12.28
C ARG A 174 5.43 18.12 -13.18
N LYS A 175 4.48 18.62 -13.97
CA LYS A 175 4.70 19.80 -14.79
C LYS A 175 4.94 21.01 -13.90
N ALA A 176 4.15 21.18 -12.83
CA ALA A 176 4.35 22.27 -11.87
C ALA A 176 5.76 22.24 -11.24
N GLU A 177 6.20 21.08 -10.77
CA GLU A 177 7.56 20.89 -10.21
C GLU A 177 8.66 21.18 -11.22
N ARG A 178 8.51 20.68 -12.46
CA ARG A 178 9.48 20.94 -13.53
C ARG A 178 9.59 22.44 -13.83
N LEU A 179 8.45 23.13 -13.93
CA LEU A 179 8.40 24.57 -14.18
C LEU A 179 9.00 25.36 -13.01
N CYS A 180 8.69 25.03 -11.76
CA CYS A 180 9.35 25.65 -10.59
C CYS A 180 10.87 25.40 -10.59
N ALA A 181 11.32 24.20 -10.98
CA ALA A 181 12.74 23.90 -11.08
C ALA A 181 13.43 24.71 -12.19
N GLU A 182 12.75 24.91 -13.33
CA GLU A 182 13.23 25.75 -14.43
C GLU A 182 13.30 27.23 -14.03
N GLU A 183 12.26 27.77 -13.37
CA GLU A 183 12.25 29.13 -12.82
C GLU A 183 13.39 29.33 -11.81
N LYS A 184 13.61 28.37 -10.91
CA LYS A 184 14.71 28.41 -9.93
C LYS A 184 16.08 28.41 -10.61
N ARG A 185 16.28 27.59 -11.67
CA ARG A 185 17.52 27.59 -12.46
C ARG A 185 17.71 28.89 -13.24
N ALA A 186 16.63 29.48 -13.75
CA ALA A 186 16.69 30.78 -14.43
C ALA A 186 17.07 31.90 -13.45
N ALA A 187 16.46 31.93 -12.25
CA ALA A 187 16.81 32.88 -11.20
C ALA A 187 18.27 32.73 -10.75
N ARG A 188 18.77 31.49 -10.61
CA ARG A 188 20.19 31.24 -10.30
C ARG A 188 21.11 31.80 -11.39
N ARG A 189 20.82 31.51 -12.66
CA ARG A 189 21.59 32.05 -13.80
C ARG A 189 21.56 33.58 -13.81
N ALA A 190 20.41 34.19 -13.57
CA ALA A 190 20.30 35.64 -13.48
C ALA A 190 21.16 36.22 -12.35
N ILE A 191 21.24 35.55 -11.19
CA ILE A 191 22.13 35.93 -10.08
C ILE A 191 23.60 35.80 -10.47
N ASP A 192 23.99 34.69 -11.12
CA ASP A 192 25.36 34.45 -11.57
C ASP A 192 25.78 35.45 -12.68
N GLU A 193 24.82 35.94 -13.47
CA GLU A 193 25.01 36.97 -14.49
C GLU A 193 25.04 38.40 -13.94
N ILE A 194 24.68 38.62 -12.66
CA ILE A 194 24.89 39.93 -12.03
C ILE A 194 26.40 40.16 -12.05
N PRO A 195 26.90 41.14 -12.83
CA PRO A 195 28.33 41.38 -12.89
C PRO A 195 28.76 41.68 -11.46
N VAL A 196 29.72 40.89 -10.97
CA VAL A 196 30.46 41.23 -9.76
C VAL A 196 31.11 42.57 -10.11
N VAL A 197 30.48 43.66 -9.69
CA VAL A 197 31.02 44.98 -9.82
C VAL A 197 32.31 44.92 -9.03
N GLN A 198 33.44 44.77 -9.74
CA GLN A 198 34.73 45.03 -9.14
C GLN A 198 34.59 46.42 -8.55
N VAL A 199 34.74 46.50 -7.23
CA VAL A 199 34.75 47.76 -6.51
C VAL A 199 36.06 48.46 -6.89
N GLU A 200 36.16 48.89 -8.14
CA GLU A 200 37.19 49.81 -8.58
C GLU A 200 36.80 51.16 -8.01
N ASP A 201 37.58 51.62 -7.02
CA ASP A 201 37.66 52.97 -6.46
C ASP A 201 36.44 53.86 -6.74
N ARG A 202 35.27 53.44 -6.26
CA ARG A 202 34.11 54.33 -6.25
C ARG A 202 34.35 55.37 -5.17
N LEU A 203 34.36 56.63 -5.59
CA LEU A 203 34.17 57.80 -4.73
C LEU A 203 32.96 57.54 -3.83
N VAL A 204 33.21 57.22 -2.56
CA VAL A 204 32.16 57.14 -1.55
C VAL A 204 32.03 58.54 -0.96
N GLY A 205 31.04 59.28 -1.43
CA GLY A 205 30.81 60.66 -0.99
C GLY A 205 29.36 61.09 -1.16
N MET A 206 28.85 61.85 -0.21
CA MET A 206 27.59 62.59 -0.39
C MET A 206 27.81 63.73 -1.40
N PRO A 207 26.77 64.17 -2.14
CA PRO A 207 26.91 65.24 -3.14
C PRO A 207 27.52 66.49 -2.50
N GLY A 208 28.75 66.83 -2.88
CA GLY A 208 29.52 67.96 -2.35
C GLY A 208 30.79 67.60 -1.57
N ASN A 209 31.04 66.31 -1.28
CA ASN A 209 32.30 65.83 -0.69
C ASN A 209 32.64 64.45 -1.27
N GLU A 210 33.16 64.43 -2.49
CA GLU A 210 33.66 63.22 -3.13
C GLU A 210 35.17 63.12 -2.85
N MET A 211 35.58 62.19 -1.97
CA MET A 211 36.99 61.89 -1.70
C MET A 211 37.41 60.62 -2.41
N ARG A 212 38.55 60.67 -3.12
CA ARG A 212 39.20 59.45 -3.62
C ARG A 212 39.74 58.68 -2.43
N CYS A 213 39.51 57.36 -2.37
CA CYS A 213 40.05 56.50 -1.31
C CYS A 213 41.59 56.62 -1.16
N SER A 214 42.29 57.03 -2.22
CA SER A 214 43.73 57.29 -2.22
C SER A 214 44.17 58.61 -1.55
N GLU A 215 43.25 59.51 -1.21
CA GLU A 215 43.56 60.86 -0.70
C GLU A 215 43.24 61.03 0.80
N VAL A 216 42.79 59.97 1.45
CA VAL A 216 42.52 59.99 2.90
C VAL A 216 43.83 59.71 3.64
N ASP A 217 44.57 60.77 3.98
CA ASP A 217 45.60 60.75 5.04
C ASP A 217 44.89 60.57 6.39
N ALA A 218 44.38 59.36 6.64
CA ALA A 218 43.89 58.99 7.95
C ALA A 218 45.10 58.87 8.88
N GLU A 219 45.01 59.50 10.06
CA GLU A 219 46.00 59.33 11.12
C GLU A 219 46.28 57.83 11.31
N PRO A 220 47.56 57.40 11.42
CA PRO A 220 47.93 55.99 11.47
C PRO A 220 47.12 55.16 12.47
N ALA A 221 46.67 55.77 13.57
CA ALA A 221 45.82 55.15 14.58
C ALA A 221 44.44 54.72 14.05
N ILE A 222 43.80 55.52 13.19
CA ILE A 222 42.48 55.22 12.62
C ILE A 222 42.63 54.10 11.57
N LEU A 223 43.70 54.12 10.78
CA LEU A 223 44.01 53.04 9.85
C LEU A 223 44.28 51.74 10.60
N GLU A 224 45.03 51.78 11.70
CA GLU A 224 45.34 50.59 12.49
C GLU A 224 44.08 49.97 13.12
N ASP A 225 43.14 50.80 13.61
CA ASP A 225 41.86 50.32 14.13
C ASP A 225 40.95 49.77 13.01
N CYS A 226 40.93 50.41 11.83
CA CYS A 226 40.22 49.90 10.65
C CYS A 226 40.80 48.57 10.15
N TYR A 227 42.13 48.43 10.09
CA TYR A 227 42.78 47.17 9.71
C TYR A 227 42.51 46.07 10.73
N ARG A 228 42.49 46.39 12.02
CA ARG A 228 42.15 45.45 13.08
C ARG A 228 40.70 44.96 12.97
N ALA A 229 39.75 45.85 12.70
CA ALA A 229 38.36 45.49 12.44
C ALA A 229 38.21 44.63 11.17
N LEU A 230 38.96 44.96 10.11
CA LEU A 230 38.95 44.20 8.86
C LEU A 230 39.53 42.79 9.03
N ASP A 231 40.57 42.64 9.85
CA ASP A 231 41.16 41.35 10.17
C ASP A 231 40.25 40.49 11.06
N GLU A 232 39.51 41.10 11.98
CA GLU A 232 38.48 40.39 12.75
C GLU A 232 37.34 39.88 11.86
N GLU A 233 36.85 40.69 10.91
CA GLU A 233 35.83 40.25 9.95
C GLU A 233 36.36 39.15 9.01
N ARG A 234 37.60 39.26 8.51
CA ARG A 234 38.25 38.19 7.72
C ARG A 234 38.48 36.92 8.52
N LYS A 235 38.65 37.02 9.85
CA LYS A 235 38.75 35.86 10.73
C LYS A 235 37.38 35.18 10.89
N LYS A 236 36.31 35.95 11.10
CA LYS A 236 34.93 35.43 11.12
C LYS A 236 34.55 34.79 9.79
N GLU A 237 34.91 35.39 8.67
CA GLU A 237 34.68 34.85 7.33
C GLU A 237 35.41 33.50 7.12
N ARG A 238 36.68 33.41 7.54
CA ARG A 238 37.44 32.15 7.48
C ARG A 238 36.86 31.07 8.39
N GLU A 239 36.37 31.42 9.57
CA GLU A 239 35.66 30.50 10.46
C GLU A 239 34.33 30.03 9.84
N LEU A 240 33.59 30.93 9.18
CA LEU A 240 32.33 30.59 8.49
C LEU A 240 32.57 29.67 7.30
N VAL A 241 33.59 29.95 6.48
CA VAL A 241 34.01 29.10 5.35
C VAL A 241 34.47 27.72 5.85
N HIS A 242 35.20 27.67 6.97
CA HIS A 242 35.60 26.41 7.59
C HIS A 242 34.40 25.61 8.13
N GLN A 243 33.43 26.27 8.77
CA GLN A 243 32.17 25.65 9.21
C GLN A 243 31.34 25.16 8.03
N MET A 244 31.23 25.94 6.96
CA MET A 244 30.55 25.53 5.73
C MET A 244 31.26 24.35 5.05
N GLY A 245 32.59 24.34 5.01
CA GLY A 245 33.38 23.22 4.50
C GLY A 245 33.19 21.94 5.31
N MET A 246 33.06 22.03 6.64
CA MET A 246 32.74 20.88 7.49
C MET A 246 31.30 20.38 7.29
N VAL A 247 30.34 21.27 7.05
CA VAL A 247 28.95 20.90 6.71
C VAL A 247 28.90 20.25 5.32
N GLN A 248 29.66 20.77 4.36
CA GLN A 248 29.72 20.25 3.00
C GLN A 248 30.42 18.88 2.96
N GLY A 249 31.52 18.68 3.70
CA GLY A 249 32.15 17.37 3.84
C GLY A 249 31.26 16.33 4.53
N ARG A 250 30.45 16.74 5.53
CA ARG A 250 29.44 15.84 6.15
C ARG A 250 28.30 15.52 5.18
N ALA A 251 27.87 16.48 4.37
CA ALA A 251 26.84 16.28 3.36
C ALA A 251 27.33 15.38 2.22
N GLU A 252 28.59 15.49 1.80
CA GLU A 252 29.22 14.64 0.78
C GLU A 252 29.39 13.21 1.30
N ALA A 253 29.87 13.01 2.53
CA ALA A 253 29.96 11.69 3.16
C ALA A 253 28.57 11.05 3.34
N SER A 254 27.55 11.84 3.68
CA SER A 254 26.16 11.36 3.77
C SER A 254 25.60 11.01 2.39
N ALA A 255 25.92 11.79 1.36
CA ALA A 255 25.48 11.56 -0.01
C ALA A 255 26.18 10.37 -0.68
N GLU A 256 27.41 10.04 -0.25
CA GLU A 256 28.13 8.82 -0.63
C GLU A 256 27.49 7.59 0.03
N THR A 257 27.23 7.66 1.35
CA THR A 257 26.51 6.61 2.09
C THR A 257 25.13 6.32 1.47
N ILE A 258 24.36 7.36 1.13
CA ILE A 258 23.05 7.23 0.47
C ILE A 258 23.19 6.62 -0.94
N ARG A 259 24.26 6.95 -1.68
CA ARG A 259 24.52 6.35 -3.01
C ARG A 259 24.84 4.86 -2.90
N ASP A 260 25.63 4.46 -1.91
CA ASP A 260 25.96 3.07 -1.66
C ASP A 260 24.71 2.28 -1.24
N GLU A 261 23.83 2.88 -0.43
CA GLU A 261 22.53 2.29 -0.06
C GLU A 261 21.57 2.14 -1.24
N ILE A 262 21.48 3.16 -2.12
CA ILE A 262 20.68 3.08 -3.35
C ILE A 262 21.22 1.98 -4.26
N THR A 263 22.54 1.90 -4.46
CA THR A 263 23.17 0.88 -5.32
C THR A 263 22.91 -0.52 -4.76
N ALA A 264 23.04 -0.73 -3.45
CA ALA A 264 22.72 -2.00 -2.80
C ALA A 264 21.22 -2.37 -2.91
N HIS A 265 20.33 -1.39 -2.92
CA HIS A 265 18.90 -1.60 -3.16
C HIS A 265 18.57 -1.90 -4.62
N GLU A 266 19.26 -1.28 -5.58
CA GLU A 266 19.13 -1.58 -7.02
C GLU A 266 19.63 -2.99 -7.34
N GLU A 267 20.76 -3.42 -6.78
CA GLU A 267 21.26 -4.81 -6.89
C GLU A 267 20.29 -5.81 -6.27
N ALA A 268 19.73 -5.51 -5.10
CA ALA A 268 18.70 -6.34 -4.49
C ALA A 268 17.42 -6.40 -5.35
N LEU A 269 17.00 -5.29 -5.96
CA LEU A 269 15.84 -5.24 -6.85
C LEU A 269 16.06 -6.05 -8.14
N ASP A 270 17.27 -6.07 -8.68
CA ASP A 270 17.63 -6.92 -9.83
C ASP A 270 17.55 -8.41 -9.49
N GLU A 271 17.79 -8.81 -8.24
CA GLU A 271 17.51 -10.18 -7.76
C GLU A 271 16.01 -10.47 -7.57
N TYR A 272 15.14 -9.44 -7.47
CA TYR A 272 13.68 -9.58 -7.37
C TYR A 272 12.95 -9.60 -8.72
N LYS A 273 13.58 -9.18 -9.83
CA LYS A 273 13.01 -9.27 -11.20
C LYS A 273 12.43 -10.66 -11.56
N PRO A 274 13.05 -11.80 -11.20
CA PRO A 274 12.50 -13.13 -11.45
C PRO A 274 11.18 -13.40 -10.71
N VAL A 275 10.95 -12.75 -9.56
CA VAL A 275 9.72 -12.89 -8.77
C VAL A 275 8.56 -12.14 -9.40
N GLU A 276 8.82 -10.95 -9.96
CA GLU A 276 7.84 -10.15 -10.70
C GLU A 276 7.44 -10.85 -12.01
N GLU A 277 8.41 -11.37 -12.76
CA GLU A 277 8.18 -12.16 -13.97
C GLU A 277 7.38 -13.44 -13.66
N TYR A 278 7.70 -14.12 -12.56
CA TYR A 278 6.94 -15.30 -12.10
C TYR A 278 5.50 -14.95 -11.69
N ARG A 279 5.28 -13.75 -11.11
CA ARG A 279 3.95 -13.26 -10.74
C ARG A 279 3.09 -12.97 -11.97
N VAL A 280 3.69 -12.38 -13.01
CA VAL A 280 3.04 -12.14 -14.30
C VAL A 280 2.71 -13.46 -15.00
N GLN A 281 3.66 -14.41 -15.03
CA GLN A 281 3.43 -15.75 -15.59
C GLN A 281 2.32 -16.50 -14.83
N ARG A 282 2.28 -16.41 -13.49
CA ARG A 282 1.21 -17.01 -12.68
C ARG A 282 -0.15 -16.38 -12.97
N SER A 283 -0.24 -15.06 -13.10
CA SER A 283 -1.48 -14.35 -13.43
C SER A 283 -1.99 -14.73 -14.83
N GLN A 284 -1.09 -14.86 -15.81
CA GLN A 284 -1.41 -15.34 -17.15
C GLN A 284 -1.88 -16.80 -17.13
N HIS A 285 -1.22 -17.65 -16.34
CA HIS A 285 -1.60 -19.06 -16.19
C HIS A 285 -2.96 -19.21 -15.49
N GLU A 286 -3.24 -18.46 -14.42
CA GLU A 286 -4.54 -18.45 -13.74
C GLU A 286 -5.66 -17.94 -14.67
N LYS A 287 -5.39 -16.95 -15.52
CA LYS A 287 -6.35 -16.51 -16.55
C LYS A 287 -6.62 -17.61 -17.58
N ALA A 288 -5.58 -18.25 -18.11
CA ALA A 288 -5.72 -19.35 -19.06
C ALA A 288 -6.52 -20.53 -18.46
N VAL A 289 -6.23 -20.93 -17.22
CA VAL A 289 -6.98 -21.98 -16.50
C VAL A 289 -8.45 -21.59 -16.29
N ASN A 290 -8.74 -20.33 -16.00
CA ASN A 290 -10.12 -19.87 -15.81
C ASN A 290 -10.90 -19.77 -17.13
N GLU A 291 -10.26 -19.32 -18.21
CA GLU A 291 -10.84 -19.34 -19.56
C GLU A 291 -11.09 -20.77 -20.03
N GLU A 292 -10.15 -21.68 -19.80
CA GLU A 292 -10.31 -23.10 -20.13
C GLU A 292 -11.41 -23.76 -19.29
N LYS A 293 -11.51 -23.47 -17.98
CA LYS A 293 -12.63 -23.91 -17.15
C LYS A 293 -13.97 -23.35 -17.63
N ALA A 294 -14.00 -22.09 -18.08
CA ALA A 294 -15.20 -21.49 -18.65
C ALA A 294 -15.60 -22.20 -19.95
N ILE A 295 -14.64 -22.46 -20.84
CA ILE A 295 -14.84 -23.21 -22.09
C ILE A 295 -15.29 -24.65 -21.78
N LEU A 296 -14.66 -25.36 -20.84
CA LEU A 296 -15.06 -26.71 -20.43
C LEU A 296 -16.48 -26.73 -19.81
N SER A 297 -16.84 -25.68 -19.08
CA SER A 297 -18.19 -25.52 -18.52
C SER A 297 -19.25 -25.19 -19.58
N GLU A 298 -18.88 -24.48 -20.65
CA GLU A 298 -19.76 -24.14 -21.77
C GLU A 298 -19.84 -25.24 -22.85
N VAL A 299 -18.77 -26.02 -23.06
CA VAL A 299 -18.60 -26.82 -24.28
C VAL A 299 -18.89 -28.31 -24.12
N GLN A 300 -18.64 -28.97 -22.98
CA GLN A 300 -18.52 -30.44 -23.02
C GLN A 300 -19.43 -31.31 -22.16
N LEU A 301 -20.06 -30.83 -21.08
CA LEU A 301 -20.84 -31.74 -20.21
C LEU A 301 -22.32 -31.84 -20.57
N THR A 302 -22.90 -30.92 -21.35
CA THR A 302 -24.36 -30.94 -21.59
C THR A 302 -24.77 -31.45 -22.96
N LYS A 303 -23.91 -31.39 -23.99
CA LYS A 303 -24.26 -31.87 -25.33
C LYS A 303 -23.96 -33.35 -25.52
N GLU A 304 -22.79 -33.82 -25.08
CA GLU A 304 -22.38 -35.21 -25.24
C GLU A 304 -23.15 -36.14 -24.27
N GLU A 305 -23.34 -35.73 -23.01
CA GLU A 305 -24.15 -36.50 -22.06
C GLU A 305 -25.64 -36.54 -22.45
N ARG A 306 -26.18 -35.47 -23.05
CA ARG A 306 -27.53 -35.50 -23.65
C ARG A 306 -27.59 -36.43 -24.85
N ALA A 307 -26.63 -36.36 -25.77
CA ALA A 307 -26.59 -37.24 -26.94
C ALA A 307 -26.53 -38.73 -26.53
N VAL A 308 -25.74 -39.07 -25.51
CA VAL A 308 -25.68 -40.43 -24.96
C VAL A 308 -27.01 -40.83 -24.30
N ARG A 309 -27.63 -39.91 -23.55
CA ARG A 309 -28.93 -40.15 -22.91
C ARG A 309 -30.03 -40.39 -23.94
N ASP A 310 -30.11 -39.54 -24.96
CA ASP A 310 -31.09 -39.62 -26.04
C ASP A 310 -30.90 -40.89 -26.87
N ALA A 311 -29.65 -41.28 -27.15
CA ALA A 311 -29.33 -42.55 -27.81
C ALA A 311 -29.77 -43.77 -26.99
N ARG A 312 -29.52 -43.76 -25.67
CA ARG A 312 -29.98 -44.82 -24.75
C ARG A 312 -31.49 -44.91 -24.66
N GLU A 313 -32.19 -43.78 -24.68
CA GLU A 313 -33.66 -43.74 -24.66
C GLU A 313 -34.25 -44.25 -25.97
N GLY A 314 -33.67 -43.86 -27.11
CA GLY A 314 -34.00 -44.40 -28.43
C GLY A 314 -33.83 -45.92 -28.50
N LEU A 315 -32.75 -46.46 -27.93
CA LEU A 315 -32.50 -47.91 -27.92
C LEU A 315 -33.52 -48.68 -27.05
N ARG A 316 -33.91 -48.12 -25.89
CA ARG A 316 -34.96 -48.70 -25.03
C ARG A 316 -36.30 -48.74 -25.75
N ASN A 317 -36.66 -47.65 -26.44
CA ASN A 317 -37.90 -47.58 -27.20
C ASN A 317 -37.93 -48.58 -28.36
N ALA A 318 -36.84 -48.70 -29.11
CA ALA A 318 -36.71 -49.67 -30.19
C ALA A 318 -36.76 -51.13 -29.69
N SER A 319 -36.11 -51.41 -28.54
CA SER A 319 -36.16 -52.73 -27.90
C SER A 319 -37.57 -53.08 -27.41
N ALA A 320 -38.27 -52.14 -26.79
CA ALA A 320 -39.65 -52.34 -26.35
C ALA A 320 -40.62 -52.61 -27.52
N ILE A 321 -40.40 -51.97 -28.68
CA ILE A 321 -41.16 -52.25 -29.89
C ILE A 321 -40.86 -53.66 -30.40
N ARG A 322 -39.59 -54.06 -30.46
CA ARG A 322 -39.17 -55.41 -30.85
C ARG A 322 -39.80 -56.48 -29.97
N ASP A 323 -39.79 -56.28 -28.66
CA ASP A 323 -40.34 -57.24 -27.70
C ASP A 323 -41.87 -57.34 -27.83
N ARG A 324 -42.57 -56.21 -28.02
CA ARG A 324 -44.02 -56.22 -28.36
C ARG A 324 -44.33 -56.96 -29.66
N VAL A 325 -43.47 -56.84 -30.68
CA VAL A 325 -43.62 -57.54 -31.96
C VAL A 325 -43.31 -59.04 -31.81
N ARG A 326 -42.40 -59.42 -30.91
CA ARG A 326 -42.05 -60.81 -30.59
C ARG A 326 -43.14 -61.51 -29.79
N ASP A 327 -43.71 -60.83 -28.81
CA ASP A 327 -44.81 -61.32 -27.96
C ASP A 327 -46.16 -61.28 -28.67
N TRP A 328 -46.20 -60.74 -29.88
CA TRP A 328 -47.35 -60.78 -30.77
C TRP A 328 -47.57 -62.21 -31.29
N SER A 329 -48.16 -63.04 -30.44
CA SER A 329 -48.59 -64.39 -30.79
C SER A 329 -49.85 -64.29 -31.66
N PRO A 330 -49.82 -64.80 -32.92
CA PRO A 330 -51.00 -64.82 -33.76
C PRO A 330 -51.98 -65.84 -33.19
N GLY A 331 -52.93 -65.35 -32.40
CA GLY A 331 -54.09 -66.12 -31.95
C GLY A 331 -54.08 -66.43 -30.46
N CYS A 332 -54.46 -65.44 -29.64
CA CYS A 332 -55.22 -65.78 -28.44
C CYS A 332 -56.68 -65.97 -28.87
N THR A 333 -57.13 -67.22 -28.95
CA THR A 333 -58.52 -67.61 -29.25
C THR A 333 -59.34 -67.79 -27.97
N CYS A 334 -58.95 -67.17 -26.84
CA CYS A 334 -59.71 -67.32 -25.61
C CYS A 334 -61.08 -66.62 -25.77
N GLY A 335 -62.15 -67.40 -25.90
CA GLY A 335 -63.53 -66.94 -26.07
C GLY A 335 -64.13 -66.25 -24.83
N ALA A 336 -63.30 -65.70 -23.93
CA ALA A 336 -63.71 -65.07 -22.69
C ALA A 336 -63.64 -63.53 -22.71
N CYS A 337 -62.94 -62.93 -23.68
CA CYS A 337 -62.91 -61.48 -23.84
C CYS A 337 -63.95 -61.04 -24.89
N GLY A 338 -65.18 -60.78 -24.44
CA GLY A 338 -66.28 -60.24 -25.25
C GLY A 338 -66.05 -58.83 -25.83
N ASN A 339 -64.85 -58.26 -25.66
CA ASN A 339 -64.46 -57.01 -26.30
C ASN A 339 -63.80 -57.32 -27.64
N ARG A 340 -64.57 -57.12 -28.69
CA ARG A 340 -64.12 -57.05 -30.08
C ARG A 340 -63.20 -55.83 -30.23
N HIS A 341 -61.97 -55.92 -29.72
CA HIS A 341 -60.92 -54.96 -30.07
C HIS A 341 -60.70 -55.06 -31.57
N GLU A 342 -61.03 -53.99 -32.29
CA GLU A 342 -60.67 -53.81 -33.68
C GLU A 342 -59.20 -54.16 -33.84
N ARG A 343 -58.94 -55.26 -34.57
CA ARG A 343 -57.59 -55.78 -34.80
C ARG A 343 -56.83 -54.70 -35.56
N THR A 344 -56.06 -53.89 -34.85
CA THR A 344 -54.96 -53.12 -35.42
C THR A 344 -54.08 -54.13 -36.16
N GLY A 345 -53.96 -53.95 -37.48
CA GLY A 345 -53.39 -54.94 -38.38
C GLY A 345 -52.02 -55.45 -37.94
N ALA A 346 -51.75 -56.71 -38.30
CA ALA A 346 -50.42 -57.29 -38.13
C ALA A 346 -49.36 -56.34 -38.68
N PRO A 347 -48.26 -56.09 -37.95
CA PRO A 347 -47.19 -55.30 -38.49
C PRO A 347 -46.67 -55.97 -39.77
N SER A 348 -46.60 -55.20 -40.85
CA SER A 348 -46.18 -55.70 -42.16
C SER A 348 -44.73 -56.22 -42.11
N SER A 349 -44.33 -57.06 -43.06
CA SER A 349 -42.93 -57.51 -43.18
C SER A 349 -41.96 -56.31 -43.28
N GLU A 350 -42.37 -55.26 -43.97
CA GLU A 350 -41.62 -53.99 -44.06
C GLU A 350 -41.46 -53.32 -42.69
N GLN A 351 -42.51 -53.27 -41.86
CA GLN A 351 -42.43 -52.70 -40.51
C GLN A 351 -41.50 -53.50 -39.59
N LYS A 352 -41.46 -54.83 -39.74
CA LYS A 352 -40.52 -55.68 -38.99
C LYS A 352 -39.08 -55.49 -39.43
N MET A 353 -38.83 -55.34 -40.73
CA MET A 353 -37.50 -55.04 -41.27
C MET A 353 -37.03 -53.65 -40.85
N ALA A 354 -37.88 -52.63 -40.95
CA ALA A 354 -37.57 -51.27 -40.52
C ALA A 354 -37.25 -51.19 -39.02
N ALA A 355 -37.97 -51.94 -38.17
CA ALA A 355 -37.67 -52.02 -36.75
C ALA A 355 -36.32 -52.70 -36.47
N ALA A 356 -35.99 -53.78 -37.18
CA ALA A 356 -34.70 -54.46 -37.04
C ALA A 356 -33.53 -53.58 -37.51
N GLU A 357 -33.71 -52.81 -38.57
CA GLU A 357 -32.71 -51.86 -39.08
C GLU A 357 -32.52 -50.66 -38.14
N ALA A 358 -33.60 -50.13 -37.56
CA ALA A 358 -33.54 -49.08 -36.55
C ALA A 358 -32.78 -49.53 -35.28
N VAL A 359 -32.96 -50.79 -34.85
CA VAL A 359 -32.18 -51.36 -33.73
C VAL A 359 -30.69 -51.41 -34.06
N LYS A 360 -30.32 -51.90 -35.25
CA LYS A 360 -28.90 -51.94 -35.68
C LYS A 360 -28.26 -50.56 -35.74
N VAL A 361 -28.97 -49.56 -36.28
CA VAL A 361 -28.50 -48.17 -36.32
C VAL A 361 -28.36 -47.59 -34.91
N GLY A 362 -29.30 -47.90 -34.01
CA GLY A 362 -29.24 -47.50 -32.61
C GLY A 362 -28.05 -48.10 -31.87
N GLU A 363 -27.77 -49.39 -32.06
CA GLU A 363 -26.63 -50.09 -31.46
C GLU A 363 -25.29 -49.51 -31.94
N ALA A 364 -25.17 -49.20 -33.24
CA ALA A 364 -23.98 -48.56 -33.80
C ALA A 364 -23.73 -47.16 -33.21
N LYS A 365 -24.77 -46.33 -33.13
CA LYS A 365 -24.69 -44.99 -32.52
C LYS A 365 -24.38 -45.03 -31.03
N LEU A 366 -24.91 -46.02 -30.31
CA LEU A 366 -24.60 -46.21 -28.90
C LEU A 366 -23.12 -46.55 -28.71
N LYS A 367 -22.58 -47.45 -29.54
CA LYS A 367 -21.16 -47.83 -29.49
C LYS A 367 -20.23 -46.65 -29.77
N GLU A 368 -20.55 -45.84 -30.79
CA GLU A 368 -19.81 -44.60 -31.10
C GLU A 368 -19.85 -43.60 -29.93
N ALA A 369 -21.02 -43.42 -29.30
CA ALA A 369 -21.17 -42.55 -28.15
C ALA A 369 -20.40 -43.05 -26.91
N GLU A 370 -20.33 -44.37 -26.71
CA GLU A 370 -19.54 -44.99 -25.64
C GLU A 370 -18.02 -44.82 -25.87
N GLU A 371 -17.56 -44.90 -27.12
CA GLU A 371 -16.15 -44.63 -27.47
C GLU A 371 -15.77 -43.16 -27.21
N ILE A 372 -16.65 -42.21 -27.57
CA ILE A 372 -16.45 -40.78 -27.28
C ILE A 372 -16.38 -40.54 -25.77
N LEU A 373 -17.30 -41.15 -24.99
CA LEU A 373 -17.27 -41.03 -23.53
C LEU A 373 -15.99 -41.62 -22.93
N ALA A 374 -15.50 -42.75 -23.45
CA ALA A 374 -14.26 -43.36 -23.00
C ALA A 374 -13.04 -42.46 -23.30
N GLN A 375 -13.01 -41.81 -24.46
CA GLN A 375 -11.97 -40.82 -24.80
C GLN A 375 -12.05 -39.58 -23.88
N GLY A 376 -13.25 -39.04 -23.65
CA GLY A 376 -13.45 -37.93 -22.72
C GLY A 376 -13.05 -38.27 -21.28
N GLN A 377 -13.25 -39.51 -20.84
CA GLN A 377 -12.81 -39.96 -19.53
C GLN A 377 -11.28 -40.07 -19.43
N LYS A 378 -10.59 -40.59 -20.47
CA LYS A 378 -9.12 -40.57 -20.52
C LYS A 378 -8.57 -39.15 -20.45
N PHE A 379 -9.16 -38.21 -21.19
CA PHE A 379 -8.75 -36.80 -21.16
C PHE A 379 -8.94 -36.19 -19.76
N ARG A 380 -10.07 -36.47 -19.08
CA ARG A 380 -10.29 -36.04 -17.69
C ARG A 380 -9.25 -36.61 -16.73
N ASP A 381 -8.89 -37.89 -16.87
CA ASP A 381 -7.89 -38.53 -16.01
C ASP A 381 -6.48 -37.95 -16.24
N GLU A 382 -6.10 -37.68 -17.49
CA GLU A 382 -4.83 -37.03 -17.84
C GLU A 382 -4.77 -35.59 -17.32
N HIS A 383 -5.86 -34.84 -17.47
CA HIS A 383 -5.95 -33.48 -16.95
C HIS A 383 -5.92 -33.46 -15.41
N GLN A 384 -6.57 -34.41 -14.74
CA GLN A 384 -6.53 -34.53 -13.29
C GLN A 384 -5.11 -34.86 -12.79
N LYS A 385 -4.38 -35.73 -13.49
CA LYS A 385 -2.96 -35.98 -13.21
C LYS A 385 -2.10 -34.72 -13.40
N ALA A 386 -2.31 -33.98 -14.47
CA ALA A 386 -1.58 -32.72 -14.71
C ALA A 386 -1.85 -31.70 -13.59
N LEU A 387 -3.09 -31.60 -13.13
CA LEU A 387 -3.49 -30.71 -12.03
C LEU A 387 -2.83 -31.12 -10.70
N GLN A 388 -2.80 -32.42 -10.38
CA GLN A 388 -2.09 -32.94 -9.22
C GLN A 388 -0.58 -32.67 -9.27
N MET A 389 0.04 -32.78 -10.45
CA MET A 389 1.46 -32.44 -10.64
C MET A 389 1.72 -30.94 -10.45
N ALA A 390 0.80 -30.08 -10.91
CA ALA A 390 0.90 -28.64 -10.73
C ALA A 390 0.75 -28.25 -9.24
N GLU A 391 -0.21 -28.84 -8.53
CA GLU A 391 -0.39 -28.66 -7.09
C GLU A 391 0.84 -29.10 -6.29
N ALA A 392 1.44 -30.24 -6.64
CA ALA A 392 2.67 -30.71 -6.01
C ALA A 392 3.85 -29.73 -6.21
N ARG A 393 4.01 -29.19 -7.43
CA ARG A 393 5.03 -28.16 -7.72
C ARG A 393 4.78 -26.86 -6.95
N LEU A 394 3.53 -26.42 -6.86
CA LEU A 394 3.17 -25.23 -6.11
C LEU A 394 3.48 -25.41 -4.61
N HIS A 395 3.21 -26.59 -4.07
CA HIS A 395 3.56 -26.92 -2.69
C HIS A 395 5.07 -26.86 -2.47
N GLU A 396 5.87 -27.45 -3.35
CA GLU A 396 7.35 -27.39 -3.28
C GLU A 396 7.88 -25.95 -3.31
N VAL A 397 7.37 -25.11 -4.21
CA VAL A 397 7.76 -23.68 -4.28
C VAL A 397 7.38 -22.94 -2.99
N THR A 398 6.21 -23.24 -2.43
CA THR A 398 5.74 -22.61 -1.20
C THR A 398 6.62 -22.97 0.00
N GLU A 399 7.04 -24.23 0.12
CA GLU A 399 7.98 -24.65 1.18
C GLU A 399 9.35 -23.99 1.01
N ARG A 400 9.90 -23.90 -0.21
CA ARG A 400 11.16 -23.16 -0.45
C ARG A 400 11.04 -21.67 -0.10
N MET A 401 9.88 -21.05 -0.31
CA MET A 401 9.64 -19.66 0.11
C MET A 401 9.61 -19.51 1.63
N LYS A 402 9.04 -20.48 2.36
CA LYS A 402 9.07 -20.49 3.83
C LYS A 402 10.49 -20.64 4.36
N GLU A 403 11.28 -21.56 3.82
CA GLU A 403 12.69 -21.74 4.19
C GLU A 403 13.50 -20.45 3.97
N ARG A 404 13.28 -19.75 2.85
CA ARG A 404 13.92 -18.46 2.57
C ARG A 404 13.48 -17.35 3.53
N ALA A 405 12.19 -17.30 3.87
CA ALA A 405 11.68 -16.32 4.83
C ALA A 405 12.26 -16.57 6.23
N GLU A 406 12.41 -17.83 6.63
CA GLU A 406 13.06 -18.20 7.90
C GLU A 406 14.55 -17.83 7.89
N HIS A 407 15.26 -18.10 6.80
CA HIS A 407 16.65 -17.67 6.63
C HIS A 407 16.80 -16.15 6.70
N ALA A 408 15.93 -15.39 6.05
CA ALA A 408 15.92 -13.93 6.12
C ALA A 408 15.67 -13.43 7.56
N ARG A 409 14.76 -14.06 8.30
CA ARG A 409 14.53 -13.75 9.72
C ARG A 409 15.77 -13.99 10.56
N LEU A 410 16.46 -15.11 10.36
CA LEU A 410 17.71 -15.44 11.07
C LEU A 410 18.82 -14.43 10.75
N LEU A 411 18.93 -13.97 9.49
CA LEU A 411 19.87 -12.92 9.11
C LEU A 411 19.53 -11.58 9.79
N GLU A 412 18.26 -11.23 9.92
CA GLU A 412 17.85 -10.00 10.62
C GLU A 412 18.12 -10.09 12.13
N GLU A 413 17.88 -11.25 12.75
CA GLU A 413 18.26 -11.49 14.16
C GLU A 413 19.77 -11.42 14.36
N ALA A 414 20.57 -11.97 13.44
CA ALA A 414 22.02 -11.86 13.48
C ALA A 414 22.49 -10.40 13.32
N ARG A 415 21.85 -9.63 12.42
CA ARG A 415 22.11 -8.19 12.27
C ARG A 415 21.74 -7.42 13.53
N LYS A 416 20.60 -7.70 14.17
CA LYS A 416 20.20 -7.07 15.43
C LYS A 416 21.22 -7.32 16.53
N LYS A 417 21.67 -8.56 16.69
CA LYS A 417 22.75 -8.92 17.63
C LYS A 417 24.08 -8.26 17.31
N ALA A 418 24.41 -8.06 16.03
CA ALA A 418 25.63 -7.36 15.62
C ALA A 418 25.52 -5.84 15.78
N SER A 419 24.31 -5.27 15.70
CA SER A 419 24.03 -3.85 15.86
C SER A 419 23.82 -3.42 17.32
N GLU A 420 23.68 -4.37 18.25
CA GLU A 420 23.74 -4.07 19.68
C GLU A 420 25.15 -3.53 19.98
N PRO A 421 25.30 -2.25 20.35
CA PRO A 421 26.62 -1.70 20.59
C PRO A 421 27.23 -2.45 21.78
N ALA A 422 28.38 -3.09 21.56
CA ALA A 422 29.24 -3.63 22.61
C ALA A 422 29.89 -2.52 23.47
N GLY A 423 29.24 -1.36 23.57
CA GLY A 423 29.69 -0.19 24.29
C GLY A 423 28.90 -0.03 25.60
N PRO A 424 29.55 0.50 26.66
CA PRO A 424 28.86 0.82 27.90
C PRO A 424 27.67 1.74 27.61
N LYS A 425 26.56 1.54 28.34
CA LYS A 425 25.35 2.33 28.12
C LYS A 425 25.67 3.82 28.31
N PRO A 426 24.95 4.74 27.66
CA PRO A 426 25.16 6.19 27.84
C PRO A 426 25.13 6.62 29.33
N GLU A 427 24.36 5.92 30.15
CA GLU A 427 24.29 6.09 31.60
C GLU A 427 25.62 5.72 32.31
N ASP A 428 26.30 4.67 31.84
CA ASP A 428 27.62 4.25 32.34
C ASP A 428 28.73 5.22 31.90
N LEU A 429 28.62 5.78 30.68
CA LEU A 429 29.54 6.81 30.18
C LEU A 429 29.39 8.13 30.94
N GLN A 430 28.15 8.50 31.30
CA GLN A 430 27.88 9.67 32.13
C GLN A 430 28.45 9.48 33.55
N ALA A 431 28.24 8.31 34.15
CA ALA A 431 28.81 7.97 35.46
C ALA A 431 30.34 7.95 35.45
N GLN A 432 30.96 7.45 34.37
CA GLN A 432 32.42 7.50 34.20
C GLN A 432 32.94 8.92 34.00
N ALA A 433 32.22 9.76 33.26
CA ALA A 433 32.56 11.18 33.07
C ALA A 433 32.45 11.97 34.39
N ASP A 434 31.43 11.71 35.20
CA ASP A 434 31.26 12.37 36.49
C ASP A 434 32.31 11.89 37.51
N ALA A 435 32.64 10.60 37.53
CA ALA A 435 33.74 10.07 38.33
C ALA A 435 35.12 10.64 37.89
N ALA A 436 35.32 10.86 36.59
CA ALA A 436 36.54 11.49 36.08
C ALA A 436 36.63 12.97 36.48
N ARG A 437 35.50 13.69 36.47
CA ARG A 437 35.43 15.09 36.95
C ARG A 437 35.72 15.20 38.44
N GLU A 438 35.20 14.27 39.24
CA GLU A 438 35.47 14.22 40.68
C GLU A 438 36.96 13.97 40.96
N LYS A 439 37.58 13.02 40.26
CA LYS A 439 39.03 12.79 40.36
C LYS A 439 39.86 13.99 39.91
N ALA A 440 39.45 14.67 38.84
CA ALA A 440 40.13 15.89 38.38
C ALA A 440 40.06 17.01 39.44
N ALA A 441 38.91 17.16 40.10
CA ALA A 441 38.75 18.11 41.20
C ALA A 441 39.65 17.77 42.41
N GLN A 442 39.75 16.49 42.77
CA GLN A 442 40.65 16.02 43.83
C GLN A 442 42.13 16.31 43.49
N ILE A 443 42.55 16.06 42.25
CA ILE A 443 43.91 16.36 41.78
C ILE A 443 44.20 17.87 41.86
N GLN A 444 43.24 18.72 41.49
CA GLN A 444 43.43 20.17 41.56
C GLN A 444 43.64 20.65 43.01
N VAL A 445 42.91 20.09 43.98
CA VAL A 445 43.11 20.39 45.40
C VAL A 445 44.51 20.01 45.88
N ILE A 446 45.06 18.88 45.39
CA ILE A 446 46.44 18.47 45.68
C ILE A 446 47.43 19.50 45.12
N ILE A 447 47.27 19.89 43.85
CA ILE A 447 48.13 20.87 43.18
C ILE A 447 48.14 22.18 43.97
N ASP A 448 46.96 22.71 44.30
CA ASP A 448 46.83 23.97 45.04
C ASP A 448 47.49 23.91 46.43
N THR A 449 47.37 22.75 47.10
CA THR A 449 47.99 22.50 48.41
C THR A 449 49.52 22.47 48.32
N VAL A 450 50.07 21.80 47.29
CA VAL A 450 51.51 21.74 47.04
C VAL A 450 52.07 23.12 46.69
N GLU A 451 51.36 23.89 45.87
CA GLU A 451 51.75 25.26 45.55
C GLU A 451 51.71 26.18 46.79
N ALA A 452 50.67 26.07 47.62
CA ALA A 452 50.59 26.82 48.87
C ALA A 452 51.75 26.47 49.82
N TYR A 453 52.09 25.17 49.93
CA TYR A 453 53.26 24.73 50.69
C TYR A 453 54.56 25.30 50.16
N ASN A 454 54.78 25.26 48.84
CA ASN A 454 55.99 25.81 48.22
C ASN A 454 56.09 27.32 48.40
N ARG A 455 54.97 28.05 48.31
CA ARG A 455 54.91 29.49 48.64
C ARG A 455 55.32 29.75 50.09
N ALA A 456 54.77 28.99 51.04
CA ALA A 456 55.09 29.11 52.46
C ALA A 456 56.56 28.75 52.78
N LYS A 457 57.11 27.72 52.10
CA LYS A 457 58.51 27.31 52.19
C LYS A 457 59.44 28.42 51.70
N ASN A 458 59.12 29.08 50.60
CA ASN A 458 59.93 30.16 50.02
C ASN A 458 59.90 31.44 50.88
N GLN A 459 58.81 31.70 51.59
CA GLN A 459 58.70 32.86 52.50
C GLN A 459 59.46 32.69 53.84
N ARG A 460 59.86 31.46 54.22
CA ARG A 460 60.50 31.17 55.51
C ARG A 460 62.00 30.90 55.39
N GLN A 461 62.74 31.70 54.62
CA GLN A 461 64.22 31.67 54.62
C GLN A 461 64.82 32.44 55.83
N GLY A 462 64.42 32.05 57.04
CA GLY A 462 64.99 32.53 58.31
C GLY A 462 65.11 31.37 59.31
N ASN A 463 66.14 31.40 60.17
CA ASN A 463 66.69 30.27 60.94
C ASN A 463 65.72 29.45 61.83
N ASP A 464 64.46 29.86 62.03
CA ASP A 464 63.43 29.09 62.74
C ASP A 464 62.65 28.07 61.87
N ALA A 465 62.99 27.95 60.58
CA ALA A 465 62.23 27.17 59.60
C ALA A 465 62.23 25.65 59.82
N ARG A 466 63.21 25.06 60.52
CA ARG A 466 63.38 23.59 60.59
C ARG A 466 62.29 22.86 61.39
N LYS A 467 61.71 23.48 62.42
CA LYS A 467 60.64 22.84 63.22
C LYS A 467 59.26 22.92 62.54
N GLY A 468 58.98 23.98 61.78
CA GLY A 468 57.73 24.11 61.02
C GLY A 468 57.67 23.22 59.78
N GLN A 469 58.83 22.90 59.18
CA GLN A 469 58.92 22.09 57.96
C GLN A 469 58.49 20.63 58.17
N LEU A 470 58.80 20.04 59.32
CA LEU A 470 58.49 18.64 59.65
C LEU A 470 56.99 18.40 59.93
N LEU A 471 56.30 19.38 60.53
CA LEU A 471 54.87 19.25 60.86
C LEU A 471 53.97 19.41 59.64
N VAL A 472 54.35 20.29 58.69
CA VAL A 472 53.58 20.48 57.46
C VAL A 472 53.85 19.35 56.45
N SER A 473 55.07 18.80 56.40
CA SER A 473 55.35 17.62 55.57
C SER A 473 54.58 16.38 56.03
N ALA A 474 54.40 16.19 57.35
CA ALA A 474 53.64 15.06 57.87
C ALA A 474 52.15 15.13 57.51
N GLY A 475 51.51 16.29 57.71
CA GLY A 475 50.07 16.45 57.40
C GLY A 475 49.74 16.47 55.90
N VAL A 476 50.70 16.85 55.04
CA VAL A 476 50.54 16.76 53.57
C VAL A 476 50.76 15.32 53.08
N MET A 477 51.73 14.60 53.64
CA MET A 477 51.97 13.19 53.29
C MET A 477 50.82 12.28 53.76
N GLU A 478 50.28 12.50 54.95
CA GLU A 478 49.13 11.73 55.47
C GLU A 478 47.87 11.91 54.59
N LYS A 479 47.65 13.11 54.04
CA LYS A 479 46.56 13.36 53.07
C LYS A 479 46.84 12.79 51.69
N LEU A 480 48.10 12.67 51.28
CA LEU A 480 48.51 12.04 50.02
C LEU A 480 48.49 10.50 50.09
N GLU A 481 48.64 9.90 51.27
CA GLU A 481 48.53 8.44 51.46
C GLU A 481 47.07 7.97 51.57
N HIS A 482 46.14 8.85 51.95
CA HIS A 482 44.71 8.54 52.09
C HIS A 482 43.92 8.74 50.77
N LEU A 483 44.47 9.50 49.82
CA LEU A 483 43.98 9.67 48.44
C LEU A 483 44.59 8.62 47.53
#